data_AF-A0A2E0NHD3-F1
#
_entry.id   AF-A0A2E0NHD3-F1
#
_cell.length_a   1.000
_cell.length_b   1.000
_cell.length_c   1.000
_cell.angle_alpha   90.00
_cell.angle_beta   90.00
_cell.angle_gamma   90.00
#
_symmetry.space_group_name_H-M   'P 1'
#
loop_
_entity.id
_entity.type
_entity.pdbx_description
1 polymer ?
#
loop_
_entity_poly.entity_id
_entity_poly.type
_entity_poly.pdbx_seq_one_letter_code
_entity_poly.pdbx_strand_id
1 'polypeptide(L)' 'MRITELLQDFHIQRSNEEQNVLDKCTELRPFDSFSERDRSILENLIRKALVSKVMQGNTVMVKVNEF' A
#
# COMPACT_ATOMS: atom_id res chain seq x y z
N MET A 1 -26.96 13.12 14.53
CA MET A 1 -25.67 13.14 13.82
C MET A 1 -25.50 11.82 13.12
N ARG A 2 -25.31 11.84 11.81
CA ARG A 2 -25.05 10.60 11.05
C ARG A 2 -23.56 10.30 11.15
N ILE A 3 -23.20 9.02 11.28
CA ILE A 3 -21.79 8.60 11.42
C ILE A 3 -20.92 9.06 10.25
N THR A 4 -21.54 9.26 9.08
CA THR A 4 -20.97 9.83 7.86
C THR A 4 -20.47 11.27 8.02
N GLU A 5 -21.01 12.04 8.96
CA GLU A 5 -20.60 13.42 9.23
C GLU A 5 -19.37 13.51 10.14
N LEU A 6 -19.10 12.46 10.92
CA LEU A 6 -17.95 12.37 11.85
C LEU A 6 -16.73 11.69 11.24
N LEU A 7 -16.92 10.92 10.16
CA LEU A 7 -15.91 10.06 9.53
C LEU A 7 -15.49 10.57 8.15
N GLN A 8 -15.45 11.90 7.95
CA GLN A 8 -15.15 12.50 6.64
C GLN A 8 -13.73 12.17 6.15
N ASP A 9 -12.75 12.11 7.07
CA ASP A 9 -11.36 11.84 6.72
C ASP A 9 -10.78 10.74 7.62
N PHE A 10 -10.50 9.58 7.03
CA PHE A 10 -9.76 8.50 7.68
C PHE A 10 -8.29 8.56 7.28
N HIS A 11 -7.45 9.04 8.19
CA HIS A 11 -6.00 8.93 8.02
C HIS A 11 -5.52 7.57 8.56
N ILE A 12 -5.09 6.68 7.65
CA ILE A 12 -4.47 5.42 8.04
C ILE A 12 -3.05 5.72 8.55
N GLN A 13 -2.80 5.40 9.82
CA GLN A 13 -1.49 5.58 10.44
C GLN A 13 -0.42 4.73 9.73
N ARG A 14 0.73 5.37 9.45
CA ARG A 14 1.91 4.78 8.81
C ARG A 14 3.16 5.13 9.59
N SER A 15 4.14 4.23 9.59
CA SER A 15 5.50 4.52 10.05
C SER A 15 6.31 5.28 8.99
N ASN A 16 7.44 5.87 9.39
CA ASN A 16 8.36 6.54 8.46
C ASN A 16 8.90 5.58 7.38
N GLU A 17 9.15 4.32 7.76
CA GLU A 17 9.59 3.28 6.82
C GLU A 17 8.49 2.89 5.84
N GLU A 18 7.26 2.71 6.35
CA GLU A 18 6.07 2.42 5.53
C GLU A 18 5.81 3.53 4.52
N GLN A 19 5.93 4.80 4.93
CA GLN A 19 5.77 5.93 4.04
C GLN A 19 6.83 5.92 2.92
N ASN A 20 8.10 5.68 3.26
CA ASN A 20 9.18 5.61 2.29
C ASN A 20 8.99 4.47 1.26
N VAL A 21 8.52 3.29 1.71
CA VAL A 21 8.18 2.20 0.78
C VAL A 21 6.97 2.56 -0.08
N LEU A 22 5.96 3.22 0.48
CA LEU A 22 4.78 3.65 -0.25
C LEU A 22 5.12 4.66 -1.35
N ASP A 23 6.00 5.62 -1.07
CA ASP A 23 6.47 6.61 -2.05
C ASP A 23 7.20 5.95 -3.23
N LYS A 24 7.86 4.79 -3.00
CA LYS A 24 8.46 3.98 -4.06
C LYS A 24 7.43 3.19 -4.89
N CYS A 25 6.23 2.97 -4.36
CA CYS A 25 5.14 2.20 -4.98
C CYS A 25 4.18 3.06 -5.80
N THR A 26 4.50 4.34 -6.02
CA THR A 26 3.67 5.29 -6.79
C THR A 26 3.33 4.82 -8.20
N GLU A 27 4.17 3.95 -8.78
CA GLU A 27 3.93 3.30 -10.08
C GLU A 27 3.76 1.78 -9.93
N LEU A 28 3.09 1.16 -10.92
CA LEU A 28 2.94 -0.29 -10.97
C LEU A 28 4.32 -0.95 -11.03
N ARG A 29 4.72 -1.64 -9.96
CA ARG A 29 6.04 -2.31 -9.89
C ARG A 29 5.90 -3.80 -9.58
N PRO A 30 6.80 -4.65 -10.12
CA PRO A 30 6.83 -6.05 -9.75
C PRO A 30 7.13 -6.21 -8.27
N PHE A 31 6.40 -7.09 -7.57
CA PHE A 31 6.64 -7.41 -6.17
C PHE A 31 8.07 -7.92 -5.95
N ASP A 32 8.61 -8.65 -6.93
CA ASP A 32 9.98 -9.16 -6.86
C ASP A 32 11.07 -8.10 -7.05
N SER A 33 10.72 -6.89 -7.52
CA SER A 33 11.69 -5.79 -7.66
C SER A 33 12.07 -5.16 -6.31
N PHE A 34 11.34 -5.46 -5.24
CA PHE A 34 11.59 -4.90 -3.91
C PHE A 34 12.59 -5.76 -3.13
N SER A 35 13.37 -5.13 -2.25
CA SER A 35 14.27 -5.84 -1.33
C SER A 35 13.47 -6.68 -0.32
N GLU A 36 14.08 -7.71 0.28
CA GLU A 36 13.38 -8.53 1.30
C GLU A 36 12.82 -7.69 2.46
N ARG A 37 13.57 -6.67 2.89
CA ARG A 37 13.12 -5.72 3.92
C ARG A 37 11.90 -4.93 3.45
N ASP A 38 11.96 -4.37 2.24
CA ASP A 38 10.83 -3.63 1.67
C ASP A 38 9.62 -4.53 1.49
N ARG A 39 9.78 -5.79 1.03
CA ARG A 39 8.71 -6.77 0.90
C ARG A 39 7.99 -7.02 2.23
N SER A 40 8.73 -7.15 3.34
CA SER A 40 8.14 -7.30 4.69
C SER A 40 7.26 -6.11 5.07
N ILE A 41 7.73 -4.89 4.78
CA ILE A 41 6.95 -3.66 5.00
C ILE A 41 5.73 -3.62 4.07
N LEU A 42 5.89 -4.06 2.83
CA LEU A 42 4.85 -4.09 1.80
C LEU A 42 3.72 -5.05 2.16
N GLU A 43 4.01 -6.20 2.79
CA GLU A 43 2.99 -7.07 3.39
C GLU A 43 2.15 -6.35 4.46
N ASN A 44 2.78 -5.51 5.30
CA ASN A 44 2.06 -4.70 6.29
C ASN A 44 1.19 -3.64 5.63
N LEU A 45 1.69 -2.97 4.58
CA LEU A 45 0.91 -2.01 3.79
C LEU A 45 -0.29 -2.68 3.10
N ILE A 46 -0.14 -3.92 2.62
CA ILE A 46 -1.24 -4.71 2.05
C ILE A 46 -2.29 -5.04 3.11
N ARG A 47 -1.87 -5.47 4.31
CA ARG A 47 -2.79 -5.73 5.43
C ARG A 47 -3.54 -4.47 5.89
N LYS A 48 -2.92 -3.30 5.74
CA LYS A 48 -3.53 -1.98 5.99
C LYS A 48 -4.39 -1.47 4.81
N ALA A 49 -4.56 -2.27 3.75
CA ALA A 49 -5.26 -1.91 2.52
C ALA A 49 -4.71 -0.65 1.82
N LEU A 50 -3.46 -0.26 2.08
CA LEU A 50 -2.76 0.85 1.42
C LEU A 50 -2.23 0.48 0.04
N VAL A 51 -1.95 -0.80 -0.14
CA VAL A 51 -1.34 -1.36 -1.33
C VAL A 51 -2.05 -2.65 -1.70
N SER A 52 -2.26 -2.89 -2.98
CA SER A 52 -2.84 -4.12 -3.50
C SER A 52 -1.87 -4.86 -4.40
N LYS A 53 -1.90 -6.19 -4.31
CA LYS A 53 -1.24 -7.08 -5.28
C LYS A 53 -2.18 -7.32 -6.45
N VAL A 54 -1.71 -7.08 -7.65
CA VAL A 54 -2.43 -7.30 -8.90
C VAL A 54 -1.61 -8.28 -9.74
N MET A 55 -2.22 -9.36 -10.20
CA MET A 55 -1.55 -10.24 -11.16
C MET A 55 -1.71 -9.68 -12.58
N GLN A 56 -0.60 -9.42 -13.26
CA GLN A 56 -0.58 -9.10 -14.68
C GLN A 56 0.18 -10.19 -15.42
N GLY A 57 -0.55 -11.07 -16.11
CA GLY A 57 0.01 -12.25 -16.75
C GLY A 57 0.64 -13.19 -15.73
N ASN A 58 1.96 -13.36 -15.79
CA ASN A 58 2.73 -14.25 -14.92
C ASN A 58 3.52 -13.51 -13.81
N THR A 59 3.31 -12.19 -13.66
CA THR A 59 4.04 -11.36 -12.70
C THR A 59 3.08 -10.77 -11.67
N VAL A 60 3.47 -10.86 -10.39
CA VAL A 60 2.77 -10.18 -9.29
C VAL A 60 3.22 -8.73 -9.27
N MET A 61 2.30 -7.82 -9.57
CA MET A 61 2.51 -6.38 -9.52
C MET A 61 1.93 -5.82 -8.23
N VAL A 62 2.47 -4.68 -7.83
CA VAL A 62 2.06 -3.92 -6.66
C VAL A 62 1.51 -2.58 -7.13
N LYS A 63 0.33 -2.19 -6.63
CA LYS A 63 -0.31 -0.90 -6.90
C LYS A 63 -0.75 -0.24 -5.59
N VAL A 64 -0.53 1.06 -5.45
CA VAL A 64 -1.08 1.86 -4.33
C VAL A 64 -2.59 2.05 -4.53
N ASN A 65 -3.36 1.91 -3.44
CA ASN A 65 -4.80 2.13 -3.47
C ASN A 65 -5.12 3.63 -3.42
N GLU A 66 -6.12 4.03 -4.20
CA GLU A 66 -6.69 5.38 -4.15
C GLU A 66 -7.71 5.43 -3.00
N PHE A 67 -7.63 6.46 -2.16
CA PHE A 67 -8.47 6.70 -0.97
C PHE A 67 -9.36 7.90 -1.18
#